data_AF-A0A931U8S6-F1
#
_entry.id   AF-A0A931U8S6-F1
#
_cell.length_a   1.000
_cell.length_b   1.000
_cell.length_c   1.000
_cell.angle_alpha   90.00
_cell.angle_beta   90.00
_cell.angle_gamma   90.00
#
_symmetry.space_group_name_H-M   'P 1'
#
loop_
_entity.id
_entity.type
_entity.pdbx_description
1 polymer ?
#
loop_
_entity_poly.entity_id
_entity_poly.type
_entity_poly.pdbx_seq_one_letter_code
_entity_poly.pdbx_strand_id
1 'polypeptide(L)'
;MGRVVLQIPLNAELRKAAEVEAKAQGFSSLQEAVRVFLKKLSDRTIGLRFEAPTIQLSQKAIKRYNRIDEDIKMGKNVYEARDVKDLMKQLRENPIS
;
A
#
# COMPACT_ATOMS: atom_id res chain seq x y z
N MET A 1 20.11 -32.91 -8.55
CA MET A 1 19.32 -32.26 -7.47
C MET A 1 18.03 -33.06 -7.28
N GLY A 2 17.62 -33.31 -6.04
CA GLY A 2 16.45 -34.14 -5.72
C GLY A 2 15.13 -33.38 -5.89
N ARG A 3 14.10 -34.04 -6.40
CA ARG A 3 12.73 -33.52 -6.44
C ARG A 3 12.10 -33.71 -5.07
N VAL A 4 11.62 -32.62 -4.46
CA VAL A 4 10.89 -32.65 -3.18
C VAL A 4 9.43 -32.28 -3.42
N VAL A 5 8.52 -32.95 -2.71
CA VAL A 5 7.09 -32.66 -2.75
C VAL A 5 6.72 -31.76 -1.58
N LEU A 6 6.05 -30.65 -1.86
CA LEU A 6 5.48 -29.76 -0.85
C LEU A 6 3.99 -30.09 -0.68
N GLN A 7 3.60 -30.51 0.53
CA GLN A 7 2.21 -30.71 0.90
C GLN A 7 1.73 -29.55 1.77
N ILE A 8 0.61 -28.95 1.38
CA ILE A 8 0.00 -27.83 2.09
C ILE A 8 -1.46 -28.20 2.35
N PRO A 9 -1.91 -28.27 3.60
CA PRO A 9 -3.33 -28.36 3.93
C PRO A 9 -4.02 -27.03 3.63
N LEU A 10 -5.10 -27.04 2.86
CA LEU A 10 -5.90 -25.86 2.56
C LEU A 10 -7.35 -26.25 2.31
N ASN A 11 -8.26 -25.30 2.55
CA ASN A 11 -9.66 -25.44 2.19
C ASN A 11 -9.79 -25.64 0.66
N ALA A 12 -10.67 -26.56 0.25
CA ALA A 12 -10.95 -26.86 -1.15
C ALA A 12 -11.41 -25.62 -1.95
N GLU A 13 -12.21 -24.74 -1.34
CA GLU A 13 -12.68 -23.50 -1.97
C GLU A 13 -11.53 -22.53 -2.21
N LEU A 14 -10.66 -22.36 -1.20
CA LEU A 14 -9.47 -21.53 -1.33
C LEU A 14 -8.54 -22.05 -2.43
N ARG A 15 -8.35 -23.39 -2.51
CA ARG A 15 -7.58 -24.01 -3.59
C ARG A 15 -8.12 -23.62 -4.96
N LYS A 16 -9.44 -23.77 -5.12
CA LYS A 16 -10.11 -23.53 -6.40
C LYS A 16 -10.04 -22.05 -6.79
N ALA A 17 -10.29 -21.14 -5.85
CA ALA A 17 -10.18 -19.71 -6.08
C ALA A 17 -8.74 -19.31 -6.48
N ALA A 18 -7.73 -19.79 -5.75
CA ALA A 18 -6.33 -19.53 -6.05
C ALA A 18 -5.91 -20.09 -7.42
N GLU A 19 -6.44 -21.26 -7.82
CA GLU A 19 -6.15 -21.84 -9.14
C GLU A 19 -6.75 -21.02 -10.29
N VAL A 20 -7.97 -20.51 -10.11
CA VAL A 20 -8.61 -19.62 -11.10
C VAL A 20 -7.78 -18.34 -11.26
N GLU A 21 -7.40 -17.72 -10.15
CA GLU A 21 -6.62 -16.48 -10.17
C GLU A 21 -5.22 -16.70 -10.77
N ALA A 22 -4.55 -17.80 -10.42
CA ALA A 22 -3.25 -18.14 -11.02
C ALA A 22 -3.34 -18.27 -12.55
N LYS A 23 -4.40 -18.91 -13.06
CA LYS A 23 -4.64 -19.01 -14.50
C LYS A 23 -4.93 -17.65 -15.13
N ALA A 24 -5.72 -16.81 -14.46
CA ALA A 24 -6.01 -15.45 -14.92
C ALA A 24 -4.74 -14.58 -15.01
N GLN A 25 -3.78 -14.79 -14.12
CA GLN A 25 -2.46 -14.14 -14.14
C GLN A 25 -1.46 -14.78 -15.13
N GLY A 26 -1.89 -15.79 -15.90
CA GLY A 26 -1.09 -16.41 -16.97
C GLY A 26 -0.23 -17.61 -16.54
N PHE A 27 -0.36 -18.11 -15.30
CA PHE A 27 0.32 -19.34 -14.89
C PHE A 27 -0.39 -20.57 -15.47
N SER A 28 0.39 -21.59 -15.85
CA SER A 28 -0.17 -22.87 -16.34
C SER A 28 -0.90 -23.66 -15.25
N SER A 29 -0.52 -23.45 -13.99
CA SER A 29 -1.12 -24.12 -12.84
C SER A 29 -0.82 -23.39 -11.53
N LEU A 30 -1.62 -23.69 -10.50
CA LEU A 30 -1.35 -23.24 -9.13
C LEU A 30 0.04 -23.69 -8.64
N GLN A 31 0.51 -24.87 -9.03
CA GLN A 31 1.82 -25.39 -8.63
C GLN A 31 2.97 -24.56 -9.22
N GLU A 32 2.81 -24.08 -10.44
CA GLU A 32 3.80 -23.19 -11.07
C GLU A 32 3.84 -21.85 -10.33
N ALA A 33 2.69 -21.24 -10.06
CA ALA A 33 2.59 -20.00 -9.29
C ALA A 33 3.30 -20.13 -7.92
N VAL A 34 3.07 -21.24 -7.21
CA VAL A 34 3.76 -21.54 -5.94
C VAL A 34 5.29 -21.67 -6.12
N ARG A 35 5.77 -22.33 -7.18
CA ARG A 35 7.21 -22.43 -7.46
C ARG A 35 7.85 -21.07 -7.72
N VAL A 36 7.19 -20.23 -8.53
CA VAL A 36 7.67 -18.88 -8.83
C VAL A 36 7.70 -18.03 -7.57
N PHE A 37 6.64 -18.08 -6.76
CA PHE A 37 6.60 -17.40 -5.47
C PHE A 37 7.73 -17.84 -4.55
N LEU A 38 7.93 -19.15 -4.35
CA LEU A 38 9.00 -19.68 -3.50
C LEU A 38 10.39 -19.27 -4.01
N LYS A 39 10.60 -19.24 -5.33
CA LYS A 39 11.85 -18.76 -5.92
C LYS A 39 12.08 -17.30 -5.59
N LYS A 40 11.10 -16.44 -5.87
CA LYS A 40 11.18 -15.00 -5.59
C LYS A 40 11.33 -14.69 -4.10
N LEU A 41 10.69 -15.48 -3.23
CA LEU A 41 10.83 -15.42 -1.78
C LEU A 41 12.26 -15.78 -1.35
N SER A 42 12.83 -16.87 -1.89
CA SER A 42 14.21 -17.28 -1.61
C SER A 42 15.24 -16.24 -2.06
N ASP A 43 14.94 -15.54 -3.15
CA ASP A 43 15.78 -14.47 -3.70
C ASP A 43 15.57 -13.12 -2.96
N ARG A 44 14.71 -13.08 -1.91
CA ARG A 44 14.34 -11.86 -1.17
C ARG A 44 13.77 -10.73 -2.04
N THR A 45 13.16 -11.10 -3.17
CA THR A 45 12.58 -10.17 -4.13
C THR A 45 11.08 -9.94 -3.92
N ILE A 46 10.47 -10.61 -2.93
CA ILE A 46 9.09 -10.38 -2.50
C ILE A 46 9.09 -9.58 -1.21
N GLY A 47 8.44 -8.42 -1.22
CA GLY A 47 7.96 -7.75 -0.02
C GLY A 47 6.47 -8.05 0.16
N LEU A 48 6.10 -8.77 1.22
CA LEU A 48 4.69 -8.93 1.60
C LEU A 48 4.19 -7.59 2.14
N ARG A 49 3.47 -6.84 1.32
CA ARG A 49 2.69 -5.69 1.78
C ARG A 49 1.25 -6.15 1.93
N PHE A 50 0.78 -6.27 3.16
CA PHE A 50 -0.65 -6.24 3.40
C PHE A 50 -1.08 -4.81 3.12
N GLU A 51 -1.72 -4.57 1.98
CA GLU A 51 -2.29 -3.26 1.70
C GLU A 51 -3.24 -2.92 2.85
N ALA A 52 -2.91 -1.86 3.59
CA ALA A 52 -3.83 -1.32 4.58
C ALA A 52 -5.13 -0.96 3.84
N PRO A 53 -6.32 -1.19 4.44
CA PRO A 53 -7.57 -0.84 3.80
C PRO A 53 -7.50 0.62 3.34
N THR A 54 -7.85 0.87 2.08
CA THR A 54 -7.83 2.19 1.47
C THR A 54 -8.51 3.18 2.41
N ILE A 55 -7.75 4.12 2.98
CA ILE A 55 -8.30 5.12 3.90
C ILE A 55 -9.32 5.94 3.10
N GLN A 56 -10.61 5.67 3.28
CA GLN A 56 -11.67 6.48 2.72
C GLN A 56 -11.81 7.74 3.56
N LEU A 57 -11.32 8.86 3.02
CA LEU A 57 -11.52 10.17 3.64
C LEU A 57 -13.02 10.50 3.68
N SER A 58 -13.50 11.01 4.81
CA SER A 58 -14.88 11.52 4.89
C SER A 58 -15.06 12.72 3.95
N GLN A 59 -16.29 12.99 3.51
CA GLN A 59 -16.60 14.14 2.66
C GLN A 59 -16.09 15.47 3.23
N LYS A 60 -16.10 15.61 4.57
CA LYS A 60 -15.53 16.77 5.26
C LYS A 60 -14.01 16.84 5.13
N ALA A 61 -13.33 15.71 5.26
CA ALA A 61 -11.88 15.63 5.11
C ALA A 61 -11.45 15.94 3.66
N ILE A 62 -12.13 15.37 2.66
CA ILE A 62 -11.88 15.65 1.24
C ILE A 62 -12.00 17.16 0.96
N LYS A 63 -13.09 17.79 1.39
CA LYS A 63 -13.28 19.24 1.22
C LYS A 63 -12.16 20.06 1.88
N ARG A 64 -11.70 19.65 3.06
CA ARG A 64 -10.60 20.32 3.76
C ARG A 64 -9.28 20.19 3.00
N TYR A 65 -8.93 19.00 2.53
CA TYR A 65 -7.70 18.77 1.77
C TYR A 65 -7.71 19.49 0.42
N ASN A 66 -8.84 19.44 -0.31
CA ASN A 66 -8.97 20.19 -1.57
C ASN A 66 -8.78 21.69 -1.37
N ARG A 67 -9.32 22.23 -0.27
CA ARG A 67 -9.11 23.64 0.09
C ARG A 67 -7.64 23.96 0.39
N ILE A 68 -6.94 23.06 1.09
CA ILE A 68 -5.49 23.21 1.35
C ILE A 68 -4.72 23.23 0.01
N ASP A 69 -5.06 22.35 -0.94
CA ASP A 69 -4.41 22.32 -2.25
C ASP A 69 -4.67 23.60 -3.05
N GLU A 70 -5.89 24.14 -3.01
CA GLU A 70 -6.24 25.43 -3.63
C GLU A 70 -5.48 26.59 -2.98
N ASP A 71 -5.44 26.64 -1.65
CA ASP A 71 -4.71 27.65 -0.88
C ASP A 71 -3.20 27.63 -1.24
N ILE A 72 -2.60 26.44 -1.33
CA ILE A 72 -1.20 26.25 -1.77
C ILE A 72 -0.99 26.79 -3.20
N LYS A 73 -1.86 26.42 -4.15
CA LYS A 73 -1.76 26.88 -5.54
C LYS A 73 -1.89 28.40 -5.69
N MET A 74 -2.72 29.01 -4.85
CA MET A 74 -2.96 30.45 -4.84
C MET A 74 -1.95 31.24 -4.00
N GLY A 75 -1.01 30.56 -3.32
CA GLY A 75 -0.07 31.20 -2.38
C GLY A 75 -0.78 31.83 -1.16
N LYS A 76 -1.97 31.34 -0.83
CA LYS A 76 -2.81 31.83 0.26
C LYS A 76 -2.68 30.89 1.46
N ASN A 77 -2.58 31.44 2.68
CA ASN A 77 -2.39 30.64 3.90
C ASN A 77 -1.14 29.72 3.85
N VAL A 78 -0.15 30.06 3.01
CA VAL A 78 1.14 29.37 2.93
C VAL A 78 2.18 30.20 3.68
N TYR A 79 2.98 29.54 4.51
CA TYR A 79 4.03 30.18 5.30
C TYR A 79 5.35 29.46 5.05
N GLU A 80 6.41 30.23 4.86
CA GLU A 80 7.77 29.73 4.79
C GLU A 80 8.44 29.89 6.16
N ALA A 81 9.17 28.87 6.60
CA ALA A 81 9.97 28.92 7.81
C ALA A 81 11.46 28.85 7.46
N ARG A 82 12.26 29.71 8.08
CA ARG A 82 13.71 29.79 7.79
C ARG A 82 14.50 28.72 8.53
N ASP A 83 13.99 28.27 9.67
CA ASP A 83 14.56 27.21 10.50
C ASP A 83 13.48 26.51 11.34
N VAL A 84 13.88 25.45 12.04
CA VAL A 84 12.98 24.63 12.88
C VAL A 84 12.38 25.44 14.03
N LYS A 85 13.12 26.39 14.61
CA LYS A 85 12.66 27.18 15.74
C LYS A 85 11.57 28.17 15.30
N ASP A 86 11.75 28.78 14.13
CA ASP A 86 10.77 29.63 13.46
C ASP A 86 9.48 28.85 13.11
N LEU A 87 9.61 27.66 12.51
CA LEU A 87 8.45 26.80 12.24
C LEU A 87 7.66 26.47 13.51
N MET A 88 8.36 26.07 14.58
CA MET A 88 7.72 25.71 15.85
C MET A 88 7.12 26.91 16.60
N LYS A 89 7.54 28.14 16.27
CA LYS A 89 6.91 29.36 16.75
C LYS A 89 5.62 29.62 15.96
N GLN A 90 5.67 29.54 14.63
CA GLN A 90 4.51 29.73 13.74
C GLN A 90 3.37 28.75 14.07
N LEU A 91 3.68 27.47 14.30
CA LEU A 91 2.68 26.44 14.65
C LEU A 91 2.01 26.66 16.01
N ARG A 92 2.68 27.35 16.94
CA ARG A 92 2.13 27.65 18.27
C ARG A 92 1.29 28.91 18.28
N GLU A 93 1.65 29.90 17.47
CA GLU A 93 0.97 31.20 17.40
C GLU A 93 -0.24 31.18 16.44
N ASN A 94 -0.27 30.29 15.46
CA ASN A 94 -1.40 30.09 14.54
C ASN A 94 -2.00 28.68 14.69
N PRO A 95 -2.94 28.45 15.62
CA PRO A 95 -3.68 27.20 15.67
C PRO A 95 -4.59 27.09 14.44
N ILE A 96 -4.37 26.06 13.64
CA ILE A 96 -5.21 25.71 12.49
C ILE A 96 -6.62 25.42 13.01
N SER A 97 -7.56 26.36 12.81
CA SER A 97 -9.01 26.15 13.04
C SER A 97 -9.70 25.43 11.89
#